data_AF-A0A8R7R3G8-F1
#
_entry.id   AF-A0A8R7R3G8-F1
#
_cell.length_a   1.000
_cell.length_b   1.000
_cell.length_c   1.000
_cell.angle_alpha   90.00
_cell.angle_beta   90.00
_cell.angle_gamma   90.00
#
_symmetry.space_group_name_H-M   'P 1'
#
loop_
_entity.id
_entity.type
_entity.pdbx_description
1 polymer ?
#
loop_
_entity_poly.entity_id
_entity_poly.type
_entity_poly.pdbx_seq_one_letter_code
_entity_poly.pdbx_strand_id
1 'polypeptide(L)'
;MNRWSMKMEKSANLPCLIAGKPERPTYLPLEACVLVPLQRYKKSLSTLQRSKLVEGSRQRPDQRMLSLSGVLRANNYNSDPVLRECGIVIDPEFTQVEGRVLQAPQLNSADGRELHTPNGRWNFNNDRFIQPIKVKMWGVVNFSARCNVEDLARRLIQSGAKKGIVS
;
A
#
# COMPACT_ATOMS: atom_id res chain seq x y z
N MET A 1 34.03 20.67 -37.10
CA MET A 1 34.63 20.23 -35.84
C MET A 1 33.61 19.39 -35.07
N ASN A 2 33.91 18.12 -34.79
CA ASN A 2 33.08 17.30 -33.91
C ASN A 2 33.26 17.78 -32.47
N ARG A 3 32.24 18.43 -31.91
CA ARG A 3 32.29 19.12 -30.61
C ARG A 3 32.61 18.20 -29.43
N TRP A 4 32.36 16.89 -29.54
CA TRP A 4 32.39 15.97 -28.39
C TRP A 4 33.23 14.70 -28.59
N SER A 5 33.99 14.55 -29.69
CA SER A 5 34.83 13.36 -29.97
C SER A 5 34.19 11.99 -29.67
N MET A 6 32.86 11.91 -29.71
CA MET A 6 32.08 10.72 -29.38
C MET A 6 31.47 10.15 -30.65
N LYS A 7 31.75 8.89 -30.96
CA LYS A 7 31.05 8.15 -32.02
C LYS A 7 29.77 7.58 -31.44
N MET A 8 28.65 7.82 -32.09
CA MET A 8 27.37 7.21 -31.72
C MET A 8 27.19 5.92 -32.50
N GLU A 9 27.25 4.79 -31.80
CA GLU A 9 27.24 3.47 -32.44
C GLU A 9 25.89 2.75 -32.26
N LYS A 10 25.13 3.03 -31.20
CA LYS A 10 23.91 2.30 -30.81
C LYS A 10 22.64 3.15 -30.97
N SER A 11 22.71 4.47 -30.82
CA SER A 11 21.56 5.39 -30.82
C SER A 11 21.50 6.29 -32.04
N ALA A 12 22.30 6.03 -33.09
CA ALA A 12 22.35 6.87 -34.29
C ALA A 12 20.96 7.04 -34.96
N ASN A 13 20.11 6.01 -34.88
CA ASN A 13 18.76 6.01 -35.47
C ASN A 13 17.64 6.25 -34.45
N LEU A 14 17.97 6.74 -33.25
CA LEU A 14 17.01 7.02 -32.18
C LEU A 14 16.77 8.52 -32.01
N PRO A 15 15.62 8.95 -31.48
CA PRO A 15 15.37 10.36 -31.20
C PRO A 15 16.31 10.89 -30.11
N CYS A 16 16.67 12.17 -30.22
CA CYS A 16 17.35 12.89 -29.15
C CYS A 16 16.37 13.34 -28.06
N LEU A 17 16.84 13.44 -26.83
CA LEU A 17 16.14 14.17 -25.77
C LEU A 17 16.23 15.67 -26.04
N ILE A 18 15.14 16.39 -25.82
CA ILE A 18 15.08 17.85 -25.94
C ILE A 18 15.13 18.42 -24.52
N ALA A 19 16.13 19.24 -24.25
CA ALA A 19 16.31 19.92 -22.98
C ALA A 19 16.47 21.44 -23.17
N GLY A 20 16.30 22.21 -22.09
CA GLY A 20 16.44 23.66 -22.11
C GLY A 20 15.14 24.39 -22.48
N LYS A 21 15.26 25.61 -23.00
CA LYS A 21 14.13 26.48 -23.33
C LYS A 21 13.53 26.12 -24.69
N PRO A 22 12.19 26.18 -24.87
CA PRO A 22 11.55 25.89 -26.16
C PRO A 22 12.08 26.73 -27.33
N GLU A 23 12.48 27.98 -27.09
CA GLU A 23 12.98 28.90 -28.13
C GLU A 23 14.42 28.59 -28.55
N ARG A 24 15.18 27.86 -27.72
CA ARG A 24 16.56 27.42 -27.97
C ARG A 24 16.78 26.01 -27.42
N PRO A 25 16.21 24.99 -28.07
CA PRO A 25 16.30 23.62 -27.59
C PRO A 25 17.73 23.10 -27.70
N THR A 26 18.16 22.33 -26.71
CA THR A 26 19.38 21.53 -26.76
C THR A 26 19.01 20.08 -27.01
N TYR A 27 19.52 19.51 -28.09
CA TYR A 27 19.29 18.13 -28.46
C TYR A 27 20.42 17.25 -27.91
N LEU A 28 20.04 16.30 -27.07
CA LEU A 28 20.96 15.40 -26.39
C LEU A 28 20.75 13.97 -26.89
N PRO A 29 21.78 13.31 -27.43
CA PRO A 29 21.68 11.90 -27.81
C PRO A 29 21.48 11.03 -26.56
N LEU A 30 20.68 9.97 -26.68
CA LEU A 30 20.37 9.09 -25.55
C LEU A 30 21.63 8.46 -24.93
N GLU A 31 22.64 8.13 -25.75
CA GLU A 31 23.91 7.56 -25.29
C GLU A 31 24.75 8.49 -24.41
N ALA A 32 24.57 9.81 -24.53
CA ALA A 32 25.28 10.76 -23.68
C ALA A 32 24.54 11.09 -22.38
N CYS A 33 23.37 10.48 -22.15
CA CYS A 33 22.48 10.85 -21.05
C CYS A 33 22.45 9.77 -19.97
N VAL A 34 22.52 10.21 -18.70
CA VAL A 34 22.33 9.35 -17.53
C VAL A 34 21.21 9.94 -16.69
N LEU A 35 20.36 9.07 -16.13
CA LEU A 35 19.36 9.49 -15.17
C LEU A 35 20.03 9.93 -13.87
N VAL A 36 19.84 11.19 -13.49
CA VAL A 36 20.32 11.71 -12.21
C VAL A 36 19.60 10.95 -11.08
N PRO A 37 20.33 10.47 -10.05
CA PRO A 37 19.72 9.73 -8.94
C PRO A 37 18.80 10.62 -8.10
N LEU A 38 18.03 9.99 -7.20
CA LEU A 38 17.16 10.67 -6.22
C LEU A 38 16.02 11.51 -6.82
N GLN A 39 15.66 11.26 -8.08
CA GLN A 39 14.47 11.86 -8.69
C GLN A 39 13.20 11.07 -8.32
N ARG A 40 12.27 11.72 -7.61
CA ARG A 40 10.98 11.10 -7.25
C ARG A 40 10.12 10.86 -8.50
N TYR A 41 9.68 9.62 -8.69
CA TYR A 41 8.68 9.28 -9.70
C TYR A 41 7.30 9.83 -9.32
N LYS A 42 6.66 10.61 -10.21
CA LYS A 42 5.40 11.31 -9.94
C LYS A 42 4.16 10.71 -10.62
N LYS A 43 4.34 9.85 -11.62
CA LYS A 43 3.21 9.27 -12.37
C LYS A 43 2.59 8.10 -11.59
N SER A 44 1.35 7.77 -11.93
CA SER A 44 0.67 6.59 -11.39
C SER A 44 1.42 5.32 -11.78
N LEU A 45 1.65 4.46 -10.78
CA LEU A 45 2.21 3.13 -10.99
C LEU A 45 1.16 2.20 -11.60
N SER A 46 1.61 1.31 -12.49
CA SER A 46 0.78 0.18 -12.95
C SER A 46 0.43 -0.77 -11.79
N THR A 47 -0.58 -1.61 -11.96
CA THR A 47 -0.98 -2.59 -10.95
C THR A 47 0.19 -3.48 -10.51
N LEU A 48 1.00 -3.94 -11.46
CA LEU A 48 2.18 -4.77 -11.17
C LEU A 48 3.24 -3.99 -10.39
N GLN A 49 3.55 -2.75 -10.80
CA GLN A 49 4.52 -1.90 -10.10
C GLN A 49 4.06 -1.57 -8.68
N ARG A 50 2.76 -1.30 -8.50
CA ARG A 50 2.16 -1.04 -7.19
C ARG A 50 2.24 -2.28 -6.29
N SER A 51 1.93 -3.46 -6.81
CA SER A 51 2.05 -4.73 -6.08
C SER A 51 3.48 -4.94 -5.57
N LYS A 52 4.47 -4.78 -6.45
CA LYS A 52 5.90 -4.90 -6.09
C LYS A 52 6.31 -3.86 -5.04
N LEU A 53 5.84 -2.61 -5.17
CA LEU A 53 6.14 -1.57 -4.20
C LEU A 53 5.57 -1.90 -2.82
N VAL A 54 4.30 -2.35 -2.76
CA VAL A 54 3.66 -2.73 -1.49
C VAL A 54 4.38 -3.90 -0.84
N GLU A 55 4.73 -4.93 -1.62
CA GLU A 55 5.46 -6.09 -1.14
C GLU A 55 6.85 -5.73 -0.63
N GLY A 56 7.62 -4.96 -1.41
CA GLY A 56 8.97 -4.53 -1.04
C GLY A 56 9.01 -3.51 0.10
N SER A 57 7.94 -2.76 0.32
CA SER A 57 7.84 -1.79 1.43
C SER A 57 7.29 -2.41 2.72
N ARG A 58 6.79 -3.65 2.67
CA ARG A 58 6.20 -4.32 3.83
C ARG A 58 7.31 -4.75 4.79
N GLN A 59 7.28 -4.23 6.00
CA GLN A 59 8.20 -4.62 7.07
C GLN A 59 7.41 -5.00 8.31
N ARG A 60 7.85 -6.06 8.99
CA ARG A 60 7.28 -6.43 10.28
C ARG A 60 7.71 -5.40 11.35
N PRO A 61 6.90 -5.17 12.41
CA PRO A 61 7.23 -4.20 13.45
C PRO A 61 8.61 -4.43 14.07
N ASP A 62 8.98 -5.68 14.36
CA ASP A 62 10.28 -6.05 14.92
C ASP A 62 11.45 -5.65 14.01
N GLN A 63 11.35 -5.96 12.71
CA GLN A 63 12.37 -5.61 11.72
C GLN A 63 12.47 -4.09 11.52
N ARG A 64 11.32 -3.39 11.55
CA ARG A 64 11.28 -1.93 11.42
C ARG A 64 11.96 -1.26 12.61
N MET A 65 11.70 -1.73 13.84
CA MET A 65 12.37 -1.20 15.04
C MET A 65 13.89 -1.42 14.99
N LEU A 66 14.34 -2.61 14.57
CA LEU A 66 15.76 -2.90 14.38
C LEU A 66 16.41 -2.00 13.31
N SER A 67 15.73 -1.80 12.17
CA SER A 67 16.23 -0.93 11.11
C SER A 67 16.32 0.53 11.56
N LEU A 68 15.30 1.03 12.25
CA LEU A 68 15.26 2.41 12.73
C LEU A 68 16.32 2.66 13.82
N SER A 69 16.45 1.78 14.80
CA SER A 69 17.50 1.89 15.82
C SER A 69 18.91 1.88 15.21
N GLY A 70 19.14 1.03 14.21
CA GLY A 70 20.39 1.03 13.44
C GLY A 70 20.66 2.37 12.74
N VAL A 71 19.65 2.93 12.05
CA VAL A 71 19.77 4.23 11.36
C VAL A 71 20.00 5.38 12.34
N LEU A 72 19.28 5.41 13.47
CA LEU A 72 19.44 6.44 14.50
C LEU A 72 20.87 6.46 15.04
N ARG A 73 21.43 5.28 15.37
CA ARG A 73 22.80 5.14 15.85
C ARG A 73 23.82 5.51 14.76
N ALA A 74 23.61 5.07 13.52
CA ALA A 74 24.52 5.37 12.41
C ALA A 74 24.55 6.85 12.04
N ASN A 75 23.42 7.56 12.12
CA ASN A 75 23.34 8.99 11.84
C ASN A 75 24.07 9.84 12.90
N ASN A 76 24.22 9.32 14.12
CA ASN A 76 24.98 9.95 15.20
C ASN A 76 24.66 11.45 15.37
N TYR A 77 23.37 11.78 15.51
CA TYR A 77 22.89 13.17 15.49
C TYR A 77 23.55 14.08 16.53
N ASN A 78 23.99 13.54 17.67
CA ASN A 78 24.68 14.32 18.70
C ASN A 78 26.09 14.79 18.27
N SER A 79 26.61 14.27 17.16
CA SER A 79 27.85 14.76 16.53
C SER A 79 27.62 15.88 15.51
N ASP A 80 26.36 16.18 15.15
CA ASP A 80 26.04 17.25 14.22
C ASP A 80 26.37 18.62 14.84
N PRO A 81 27.22 19.45 14.18
CA PRO A 81 27.65 20.74 14.73
C PRO A 81 26.50 21.70 15.00
N VAL A 82 25.47 21.72 14.14
CA VAL A 82 24.34 22.64 14.24
C VAL A 82 23.43 22.23 15.39
N LEU A 83 23.14 20.93 15.53
CA LEU A 83 22.33 20.44 16.67
C LEU A 83 23.02 20.72 18.00
N ARG A 84 24.35 20.51 18.06
CA ARG A 84 25.15 20.78 19.25
C ARG A 84 25.17 22.27 19.60
N GLU A 85 25.33 23.16 18.63
CA GLU A 85 25.29 24.61 18.83
C GLU A 85 23.92 25.08 19.33
N CYS A 86 22.84 24.46 18.84
CA CYS A 86 21.48 24.68 19.30
C CYS A 86 21.16 24.04 20.68
N GLY A 87 22.10 23.31 21.29
CA GLY A 87 21.88 22.60 22.56
C GLY A 87 20.89 21.43 22.47
N ILE A 88 20.67 20.88 21.27
CA ILE A 88 19.75 19.75 21.03
C ILE A 88 20.51 18.44 21.20
N VAL A 89 19.97 17.55 22.03
CA VAL A 89 20.47 16.18 22.22
C VAL A 89 19.35 15.20 21.86
N ILE A 90 19.67 14.22 21.02
CA ILE A 90 18.76 13.18 20.56
C ILE A 90 19.15 11.86 21.23
N ASP A 91 18.20 11.25 21.95
CA ASP A 91 18.36 9.91 22.50
C ASP A 91 18.35 8.87 21.36
N PRO A 92 19.35 7.97 21.27
CA PRO A 92 19.38 6.94 20.23
C PRO A 92 18.37 5.80 20.46
N GLU A 93 17.74 5.71 21.64
CA GLU A 93 16.78 4.66 21.99
C GLU A 93 15.33 5.12 21.87
N PHE A 94 14.43 4.16 21.65
CA PHE A 94 13.00 4.44 21.62
C PHE A 94 12.46 4.77 23.02
N THR A 95 11.66 5.83 23.11
CA THR A 95 10.90 6.17 24.32
C THR A 95 10.01 4.99 24.73
N GLN A 96 10.17 4.53 25.96
CA GLN A 96 9.33 3.49 26.54
C GLN A 96 8.02 4.10 27.03
N VAL A 97 6.91 3.43 26.72
CA VAL A 97 5.57 3.86 27.11
C VAL A 97 4.83 2.70 27.75
N GLU A 98 4.12 2.96 28.84
CA GLU A 98 3.25 1.97 29.46
C GLU A 98 1.94 1.87 28.68
N GLY A 99 1.70 0.69 28.12
CA GLY A 99 0.47 0.36 27.41
C GLY A 99 -0.40 -0.60 28.22
N ARG A 100 -1.71 -0.58 27.95
CA ARG A 100 -2.65 -1.57 28.47
C ARG A 100 -3.47 -2.18 27.35
N VAL A 101 -3.64 -3.50 27.37
CA VAL A 101 -4.50 -4.22 26.43
C VAL A 101 -5.87 -4.38 27.07
N LEU A 102 -6.88 -3.74 26.48
CA LEU A 102 -8.26 -3.89 26.94
C LEU A 102 -8.81 -5.26 26.56
N GLN A 103 -9.63 -5.82 27.43
CA GLN A 103 -10.40 -7.01 27.10
C GLN A 103 -11.35 -6.68 25.95
N ALA A 104 -11.37 -7.55 24.94
CA ALA A 104 -12.29 -7.40 23.81
C ALA A 104 -13.74 -7.51 24.30
N PRO A 105 -14.68 -6.71 23.76
CA PRO A 105 -16.08 -6.84 24.08
C PRO A 105 -16.61 -8.19 23.59
N GLN A 106 -17.56 -8.76 24.33
CA GLN A 106 -18.30 -9.94 23.88
C GLN A 106 -19.26 -9.55 22.76
N LEU A 107 -19.29 -10.37 21.70
CA LEU A 107 -20.24 -10.22 20.61
C LEU A 107 -21.25 -11.35 20.68
N ASN A 108 -22.54 -11.01 20.63
CA ASN A 108 -23.62 -11.98 20.67
C ASN A 108 -24.17 -12.25 19.27
N SER A 109 -24.37 -13.53 18.96
CA SER A 109 -25.11 -14.00 17.79
C SER A 109 -26.62 -13.99 18.07
N ALA A 110 -27.43 -14.21 17.04
CA ALA A 110 -28.90 -14.27 17.16
C ALA A 110 -29.39 -15.30 18.18
N ASP A 111 -28.68 -16.43 18.30
CA ASP A 111 -29.03 -17.53 19.20
C ASP A 111 -28.47 -17.32 20.63
N GLY A 112 -27.97 -16.12 20.95
CA GLY A 112 -27.36 -15.80 22.24
C GLY A 112 -25.98 -16.41 22.46
N ARG A 113 -25.41 -17.08 21.45
CA ARG A 113 -24.04 -17.60 21.48
C ARG A 113 -23.03 -16.47 21.41
N GLU A 114 -22.00 -16.56 22.23
CA GLU A 114 -20.84 -15.66 22.18
C GLU A 114 -19.95 -15.98 20.98
N LEU A 115 -19.57 -14.96 20.21
CA LEU A 115 -18.58 -15.09 19.15
C LEU A 115 -17.18 -14.97 19.73
N HIS A 116 -16.32 -15.91 19.37
CA HIS A 116 -14.90 -15.84 19.69
C HIS A 116 -14.23 -14.69 18.90
N THR A 117 -13.66 -13.72 19.61
CA THR A 117 -13.06 -12.50 19.05
C THR A 117 -11.54 -12.39 19.26
N PRO A 118 -10.71 -13.38 18.86
CA PRO A 118 -9.28 -13.36 19.12
C PRO A 118 -8.62 -12.17 18.42
N ASN A 119 -7.85 -11.38 19.17
CA ASN A 119 -7.13 -10.21 18.66
C ASN A 119 -8.04 -9.23 17.89
N GLY A 120 -9.28 -9.05 18.34
CA GLY A 120 -10.26 -8.17 17.70
C GLY A 120 -10.80 -8.67 16.36
N ARG A 121 -10.57 -9.94 16.02
CA ARG A 121 -11.11 -10.57 14.80
C ARG A 121 -12.21 -11.54 15.17
N TRP A 122 -13.28 -11.58 14.40
CA TRP A 122 -14.37 -12.54 14.56
C TRP A 122 -14.81 -13.07 13.21
N ASN A 123 -15.50 -14.20 13.23
CA ASN A 123 -16.11 -14.80 12.06
C ASN A 123 -17.56 -15.16 12.41
N PHE A 124 -18.52 -14.66 11.63
CA PHE A 124 -19.94 -14.98 11.83
C PHE A 124 -20.46 -16.00 10.82
N ASN A 125 -19.60 -16.72 10.09
CA ASN A 125 -20.03 -17.61 8.99
C ASN A 125 -21.06 -18.65 9.42
N ASN A 126 -21.01 -19.12 10.67
CA ASN A 126 -21.94 -20.12 11.23
C ASN A 126 -23.10 -19.49 12.04
N ASP A 127 -23.21 -18.17 12.02
CA ASP A 127 -24.14 -17.39 12.84
C ASP A 127 -25.14 -16.60 11.98
N ARG A 128 -26.24 -16.19 12.62
CA ARG A 128 -27.32 -15.38 12.02
C ARG A 128 -27.32 -13.96 12.57
N PHE A 129 -27.96 -13.05 11.85
CA PHE A 129 -28.18 -11.69 12.36
C PHE A 129 -29.14 -11.70 13.54
N ILE A 130 -28.88 -10.87 14.55
CA ILE A 130 -29.77 -10.69 15.72
C ILE A 130 -31.16 -10.25 15.26
N GLN A 131 -31.23 -9.38 14.24
CA GLN A 131 -32.47 -8.91 13.64
C GLN A 131 -32.39 -9.07 12.11
N PRO A 132 -32.76 -10.23 11.57
CA PRO A 132 -32.77 -10.43 10.13
C PRO A 132 -33.99 -9.73 9.49
N ILE A 133 -33.83 -9.28 8.25
CA ILE A 133 -34.91 -8.65 7.48
C ILE A 133 -35.46 -9.58 6.41
N LYS A 134 -36.71 -9.34 6.02
CA LYS A 134 -37.31 -9.95 4.83
C LYS A 134 -37.15 -9.03 3.62
N VAL A 135 -36.53 -9.52 2.55
CA VAL A 135 -36.34 -8.76 1.30
C VAL A 135 -37.45 -9.15 0.32
N LYS A 136 -38.47 -8.30 0.19
CA LYS A 136 -39.65 -8.63 -0.64
C LYS A 136 -39.38 -8.62 -2.14
N MET A 137 -38.55 -7.68 -2.62
CA MET A 137 -38.25 -7.52 -4.05
C MET A 137 -36.79 -7.15 -4.24
N TRP A 138 -36.15 -7.78 -5.22
CA TRP A 138 -34.77 -7.53 -5.63
C TRP A 138 -34.57 -8.00 -7.07
N GLY A 139 -33.50 -7.54 -7.71
CA GLY A 139 -33.15 -7.94 -9.08
C GLY A 139 -31.64 -8.03 -9.25
N VAL A 140 -31.20 -8.77 -10.27
CA VAL A 140 -29.79 -8.89 -10.63
C VAL A 140 -29.59 -8.38 -12.04
N VAL A 141 -28.64 -7.47 -12.20
CA VAL A 141 -28.19 -6.99 -13.52
C VAL A 141 -26.72 -7.36 -13.66
N ASN A 142 -26.40 -8.15 -14.68
CA ASN A 142 -25.05 -8.61 -14.94
C ASN A 142 -24.48 -7.95 -16.20
N PHE A 143 -23.38 -7.21 -16.05
CA PHE A 143 -22.64 -6.59 -17.16
C PHE A 143 -21.45 -7.41 -17.64
N SER A 144 -21.24 -8.61 -17.10
CA SER A 144 -20.13 -9.49 -17.46
C SER A 144 -20.56 -10.52 -18.50
N ALA A 145 -19.75 -10.70 -19.55
CA ALA A 145 -20.03 -11.67 -20.62
C ALA A 145 -20.02 -13.15 -20.17
N ARG A 146 -19.44 -13.45 -19.01
CA ARG A 146 -19.25 -14.82 -18.51
C ARG A 146 -19.68 -14.96 -17.05
N CYS A 147 -20.98 -14.88 -16.80
CA CYS A 147 -21.54 -15.14 -15.48
C CYS A 147 -22.83 -15.95 -15.61
N ASN A 148 -22.93 -17.05 -14.86
CA ASN A 148 -24.21 -17.73 -14.67
C ASN A 148 -25.01 -16.98 -13.61
N VAL A 149 -25.88 -16.08 -14.07
CA VAL A 149 -26.67 -15.19 -13.21
C VAL A 149 -27.61 -15.98 -12.29
N GLU A 150 -28.17 -17.09 -12.78
CA GLU A 150 -29.04 -17.95 -11.98
C GLU A 150 -28.28 -18.62 -10.83
N ASP A 151 -27.06 -19.10 -11.09
CA ASP A 151 -26.20 -19.66 -10.04
C ASP A 151 -25.83 -18.61 -8.99
N LEU A 152 -25.46 -17.40 -9.44
CA LEU A 152 -25.17 -16.28 -8.54
C LEU A 152 -26.38 -15.93 -7.68
N ALA A 153 -27.56 -15.77 -8.29
CA ALA A 153 -28.80 -15.48 -7.58
C ALA A 153 -29.12 -16.55 -6.54
N ARG A 154 -29.00 -17.83 -6.91
CA ARG A 154 -29.21 -18.96 -5.99
C ARG A 154 -28.24 -18.92 -4.81
N ARG A 155 -26.96 -18.67 -5.05
CA ARG A 155 -25.94 -18.56 -3.98
C ARG A 155 -26.19 -17.37 -3.05
N LEU A 156 -26.68 -16.25 -3.58
CA LEU A 156 -27.06 -15.08 -2.79
C LEU A 156 -28.24 -15.41 -1.87
N ILE A 157 -29.30 -16.04 -2.40
CA ILE A 157 -30.45 -16.48 -1.59
C ILE A 157 -30.00 -17.46 -0.50
N GLN A 158 -29.21 -18.48 -0.85
CA GLN A 158 -28.72 -19.47 0.11
C GLN A 158 -27.84 -18.83 1.19
N SER A 159 -26.99 -17.87 0.82
CA SER A 159 -26.15 -17.13 1.77
C SER A 159 -27.00 -16.26 2.69
N GLY A 160 -28.01 -15.56 2.16
CA GLY A 160 -28.97 -14.78 2.94
C GLY A 160 -29.76 -15.65 3.92
N ALA A 161 -30.29 -16.79 3.45
CA ALA A 161 -31.04 -17.74 4.27
C ALA A 161 -30.20 -18.27 5.45
N LYS A 162 -28.92 -18.58 5.22
CA LYS A 162 -27.98 -18.95 6.30
C LYS A 162 -27.82 -17.85 7.35
N LYS A 163 -28.07 -16.59 7.00
CA LYS A 163 -28.04 -15.43 7.90
C LYS A 163 -29.39 -15.02 8.47
N GLY A 164 -30.44 -15.79 8.18
CA GLY A 164 -31.82 -15.50 8.59
C GLY A 164 -32.56 -14.53 7.66
N ILE A 165 -31.91 -14.02 6.61
CA ILE A 165 -32.56 -13.17 5.61
C ILE A 165 -33.40 -14.07 4.71
N VAL A 166 -34.70 -13.80 4.67
CA VAL A 166 -35.65 -14.47 3.78
C VAL A 166 -36.03 -13.54 2.65
N SER A 167 -35.94 -14.03 1.41
CA SER A 167 -36.45 -13.36 0.21
C SER A 167 -37.79 -13.97 -0.19
#